data_AF-A0A7C6TRA0-F1
#
_entry.id   AF-A0A7C6TRA0-F1
#
_cell.length_a   1.000
_cell.length_b   1.000
_cell.length_c   1.000
_cell.angle_alpha   90.00
_cell.angle_beta   90.00
_cell.angle_gamma   90.00
#
_symmetry.space_group_name_H-M   'P 1'
#
loop_
_entity.id
_entity.type
_entity.pdbx_description
1 polymer ?
#
loop_
_entity_poly.entity_id
_entity_poly.type
_entity_poly.pdbx_seq_one_letter_code
_entity_poly.pdbx_strand_id
1 'polypeptide(L)'
;GTYMTEPSGIFMGRGEHPLRGRWKEGATQRDVTLNLSPDAPPVEGDWEEVVWQPESLWVARWKDKLSDKMKYIWISDTAPIKQTREVLKFDKAIELEENIELVRRHIEEGLVDKRPRRRMIATAAYLIDALCLRVGDEKDPDEADTVGATTLRPEHITLHDDGSVEFDFLGKDSVRWHKTIKPPRIVWDNLAELVRNARPSSSSGNGDRGHPSRDLPQLFPDVTSRDVNAFLSGIMPGLTAKVFRTHHATMVVNESLAMSGVKAEHPEYIKWQAANMANLEAAVLCSHTKQASGNWEATRERYRERQEKAEERVERYRQQIQEMTEALSALRREAQEKRESAATPEARRKIRERYARRLERARARLDAARQRRKRAQDALGKVKAQCMIAGKKRTWNLGTSLRSYIDPRVYVKWGEKVDYDVLEKYYPATLRRKFAWVRFEDNGHHADVQIRTCMSSDLTAVVEFFRSLKKRHAGLDLPMNTAEIEARFLPALDKEWQEAVVALGEESEVVAFAVVGPEWEADEEAVLDVMVLVHDDWQDAEFAEMLVGDITRRAEAYRMLHPRKELPFRPQDESWYTVAAEACAALGLGEVEPEKEIEGEYEPQES
;
A
#
# COMPACT_ATOMS: atom_id res chain seq x y z
N GLY A 1 6.53 -9.72 9.08
CA GLY A 1 5.69 -9.35 10.23
C GLY A 1 6.55 -9.23 11.47
N THR A 2 5.95 -9.02 12.64
CA THR A 2 6.66 -9.17 13.93
C THR A 2 6.71 -10.65 14.27
N TYR A 3 7.91 -11.21 14.45
CA TYR A 3 8.12 -12.62 14.84
C TYR A 3 8.41 -12.78 16.33
N MET A 4 8.54 -11.68 17.07
CA MET A 4 8.80 -11.66 18.50
C MET A 4 7.49 -11.62 19.28
N THR A 5 7.38 -12.43 20.33
CA THR A 5 6.32 -12.29 21.33
C THR A 5 6.46 -10.95 22.07
N GLU A 6 5.35 -10.45 22.61
CA GLU A 6 5.37 -9.22 23.42
C GLU A 6 6.15 -9.49 24.72
N PRO A 7 7.18 -8.70 25.04
CA PRO A 7 7.96 -8.90 26.27
C PRO A 7 7.12 -8.58 27.51
N SER A 8 7.51 -9.16 28.64
CA SER A 8 6.95 -8.79 29.94
C SER A 8 7.19 -7.29 30.22
N GLY A 9 6.21 -6.63 30.81
CA GLY A 9 6.33 -5.21 31.14
C GLY A 9 5.07 -4.61 31.74
N ILE A 10 5.07 -3.28 31.86
CA ILE A 10 3.91 -2.53 32.36
C ILE A 10 2.91 -2.34 31.22
N PHE A 11 1.66 -2.75 31.43
CA PHE A 11 0.60 -2.58 30.45
C PHE A 11 0.19 -1.10 30.31
N MET A 12 0.39 -0.56 29.11
CA MET A 12 0.09 0.82 28.78
C MET A 12 -1.19 0.93 27.94
N GLY A 13 -2.31 0.52 28.52
CA GLY A 13 -3.64 0.73 27.93
C GLY A 13 -3.90 2.20 27.59
N ARG A 14 -4.61 2.45 26.49
CA ARG A 14 -4.92 3.81 26.02
C ARG A 14 -6.08 4.42 26.81
N GLY A 15 -6.08 5.75 26.96
CA GLY A 15 -7.09 6.45 27.75
C GLY A 15 -7.08 6.04 29.22
N GLU A 16 -8.26 6.01 29.83
CA GLU A 16 -8.52 5.58 31.20
C GLU A 16 -8.75 4.06 31.29
N HIS A 17 -7.86 3.28 30.65
CA HIS A 17 -7.99 1.84 30.64
C HIS A 17 -7.84 1.25 32.05
N PRO A 18 -8.76 0.39 32.54
CA PRO A 18 -8.76 -0.08 33.94
C PRO A 18 -7.55 -0.97 34.30
N LEU A 19 -6.99 -1.65 33.31
CA LEU A 19 -5.76 -2.45 33.46
C LEU A 19 -4.45 -1.65 33.33
N ARG A 20 -4.49 -0.34 33.02
CA ARG A 20 -3.28 0.47 32.81
C ARG A 20 -2.39 0.46 34.06
N GLY A 21 -1.09 0.30 33.87
CA GLY A 21 -0.09 0.25 34.95
C GLY A 21 0.09 -1.14 35.58
N ARG A 22 -0.76 -2.12 35.24
CA ARG A 22 -0.59 -3.49 35.72
C ARG A 22 0.58 -4.20 35.06
N TRP A 23 1.18 -5.15 35.77
CA TRP A 23 2.16 -6.05 35.19
C TRP A 23 1.51 -6.95 34.16
N LYS A 24 2.10 -6.99 32.97
CA LYS A 24 1.77 -7.91 31.90
C LYS A 24 2.94 -8.86 31.73
N GLU A 25 2.72 -10.11 32.06
CA GLU A 25 3.67 -11.18 31.80
C GLU A 25 3.66 -11.51 30.30
N GLY A 26 4.84 -11.56 29.70
CA GLY A 26 5.02 -12.01 28.33
C GLY A 26 4.81 -13.51 28.19
N ALA A 27 4.47 -13.95 26.99
CA ALA A 27 4.29 -15.39 26.72
C ALA A 27 5.62 -16.13 26.81
N THR A 28 5.60 -17.27 27.50
CA THR A 28 6.66 -18.27 27.49
C THR A 28 6.39 -19.30 26.39
N GLN A 29 7.36 -20.19 26.11
CA GLN A 29 7.18 -21.23 25.09
C GLN A 29 5.93 -22.09 25.32
N ARG A 30 5.65 -22.43 26.58
CA ARG A 30 4.49 -23.23 27.02
C ARG A 30 3.14 -22.54 26.86
N ASP A 31 3.14 -21.22 26.66
CA ASP A 31 1.92 -20.44 26.43
C ASP A 31 1.59 -20.32 24.93
N VAL A 32 2.45 -20.84 24.05
CA VAL A 32 2.35 -20.61 22.59
C VAL A 32 1.86 -21.85 21.88
N THR A 33 0.75 -21.68 21.16
CA THR A 33 0.26 -22.62 20.14
C THR A 33 0.88 -22.27 18.78
N LEU A 34 1.47 -23.26 18.09
CA LEU A 34 2.00 -23.12 16.73
C LEU A 34 1.00 -23.66 15.69
N ASN A 35 0.87 -22.97 14.55
CA ASN A 35 0.12 -23.44 13.39
C ASN A 35 1.10 -23.88 12.31
N LEU A 36 1.35 -25.19 12.21
CA LEU A 36 2.32 -25.78 11.31
C LEU A 36 1.64 -26.83 10.42
N SER A 37 2.11 -26.91 9.18
CA SER A 37 1.67 -27.95 8.26
C SER A 37 2.14 -29.33 8.73
N PRO A 38 1.42 -30.44 8.45
CA PRO A 38 1.81 -31.77 8.91
C PRO A 38 3.17 -32.27 8.39
N ASP A 39 3.67 -31.68 7.31
CA ASP A 39 4.98 -31.93 6.68
C ASP A 39 6.09 -30.99 7.19
N ALA A 40 5.76 -30.03 8.07
CA ALA A 40 6.77 -29.16 8.66
C ALA A 40 7.77 -29.96 9.51
N PRO A 41 9.07 -29.59 9.51
CA PRO A 41 10.05 -30.24 10.36
C PRO A 41 9.62 -30.24 11.83
N PRO A 42 9.89 -31.32 12.59
CA PRO A 42 9.58 -31.36 14.01
C PRO A 42 10.21 -30.18 14.75
N VAL A 43 9.39 -29.43 15.47
CA VAL A 43 9.83 -28.30 16.28
C VAL A 43 10.10 -28.76 17.71
N GLU A 44 11.34 -28.60 18.15
CA GLU A 44 11.71 -28.91 19.54
C GLU A 44 11.14 -27.86 20.51
N GLY A 45 10.88 -28.29 21.75
CA GLY A 45 10.45 -27.41 22.84
C GLY A 45 9.11 -27.79 23.46
N ASP A 46 8.79 -27.12 24.55
CA ASP A 46 7.59 -27.36 25.34
C ASP A 46 6.52 -26.33 24.97
N TRP A 47 5.92 -26.53 23.79
CA TRP A 47 4.86 -25.68 23.23
C TRP A 47 3.50 -26.04 23.84
N GLU A 48 2.55 -25.09 23.88
CA GLU A 48 1.19 -25.37 24.35
C GLU A 48 0.52 -26.44 23.48
N GLU A 49 0.58 -26.24 22.17
CA GLU A 49 0.01 -27.14 21.16
C GLU A 49 0.67 -26.86 19.81
N VAL A 50 0.77 -27.89 18.97
CA VAL A 50 1.06 -27.73 17.53
C VAL A 50 -0.18 -28.21 16.78
N VAL A 51 -0.80 -27.29 16.03
CA VAL A 51 -2.03 -27.56 15.27
C VAL A 51 -1.80 -27.33 13.78
N TRP A 52 -2.71 -27.88 12.97
CA TRP A 52 -2.82 -27.54 11.56
C TRP A 52 -4.18 -26.91 11.25
N GLN A 53 -4.17 -25.61 10.96
CA GLN A 53 -5.34 -24.80 10.58
C GLN A 53 -5.03 -24.05 9.29
N PRO A 54 -5.11 -24.72 8.12
CA PRO A 54 -4.72 -24.15 6.82
C PRO A 54 -5.51 -22.89 6.44
N GLU A 55 -6.76 -22.78 6.91
CA GLU A 55 -7.64 -21.64 6.64
C GLU A 55 -7.25 -20.37 7.41
N SER A 56 -6.35 -20.50 8.38
CA SER A 56 -5.88 -19.41 9.24
C SER A 56 -4.54 -18.84 8.76
N LEU A 57 -4.39 -17.52 8.82
CA LEU A 57 -3.14 -16.83 8.43
C LEU A 57 -2.17 -16.60 9.61
N TRP A 58 -2.51 -17.05 10.82
CA TRP A 58 -1.63 -16.92 11.98
C TRP A 58 -0.66 -18.09 12.01
N VAL A 59 0.57 -17.80 12.42
CA VAL A 59 1.68 -18.75 12.52
C VAL A 59 1.85 -19.23 13.96
N ALA A 60 1.66 -18.31 14.92
CA ALA A 60 1.64 -18.63 16.33
C ALA A 60 0.58 -17.80 17.04
N ARG A 61 0.03 -18.32 18.13
CA ARG A 61 -0.90 -17.59 18.99
C ARG A 61 -0.68 -17.94 20.45
N TRP A 62 -1.12 -17.05 21.34
CA TRP A 62 -1.09 -17.29 22.79
C TRP A 62 -2.20 -16.51 23.47
N LYS A 63 -2.63 -16.96 24.64
CA LYS A 63 -3.56 -16.20 25.49
C LYS A 63 -2.81 -15.19 26.33
N ASP A 64 -3.19 -13.91 26.23
CA ASP A 64 -2.64 -12.85 27.06
C ASP A 64 -3.10 -13.01 28.52
N LYS A 65 -2.18 -13.27 29.45
CA LYS A 65 -2.49 -13.56 30.86
C LYS A 65 -3.16 -12.40 31.60
N LEU A 66 -3.02 -11.16 31.12
CA LEU A 66 -3.56 -9.97 31.78
C LEU A 66 -4.99 -9.66 31.30
N SER A 67 -5.23 -9.73 29.99
CA SER A 67 -6.48 -9.34 29.33
C SER A 67 -7.34 -10.52 28.88
N ASP A 68 -6.86 -11.76 29.05
CA ASP A 68 -7.51 -13.00 28.61
C ASP A 68 -7.76 -13.08 27.08
N LYS A 69 -7.13 -12.20 26.29
CA LYS A 69 -7.31 -12.09 24.84
C LYS A 69 -6.26 -12.87 24.08
N MET A 70 -6.69 -13.52 23.00
CA MET A 70 -5.76 -14.18 22.08
C MET A 70 -4.91 -13.17 21.32
N LYS A 71 -3.60 -13.42 21.30
CA LYS A 71 -2.58 -12.71 20.54
C LYS A 71 -2.06 -13.62 19.43
N TYR A 72 -1.57 -13.01 18.36
CA TYR A 72 -1.21 -13.73 17.14
C TYR A 72 0.05 -13.14 16.53
N ILE A 73 0.91 -14.02 16.03
CA ILE A 73 1.92 -13.72 15.02
C ILE A 73 1.30 -14.05 13.66
N TRP A 74 1.24 -13.05 12.79
CA TRP A 74 0.70 -13.18 11.43
C TRP A 74 1.83 -13.22 10.42
N ILE A 75 1.60 -13.90 9.29
CA ILE A 75 2.42 -13.75 8.09
C ILE A 75 2.52 -12.27 7.67
N SER A 76 3.61 -11.91 6.98
CA SER A 76 3.90 -10.54 6.55
C SER A 76 2.79 -9.97 5.66
N ASP A 77 2.55 -8.64 5.73
CA ASP A 77 1.64 -7.94 4.81
C ASP A 77 2.11 -8.01 3.34
N THR A 78 3.36 -8.40 3.11
CA THR A 78 3.96 -8.63 1.79
C THR A 78 3.73 -10.06 1.28
N ALA A 79 3.14 -10.95 2.09
CA ALA A 79 2.84 -12.31 1.64
C ALA A 79 1.73 -12.25 0.58
N PRO A 80 1.82 -13.03 -0.52
CA PRO A 80 0.83 -12.99 -1.61
C PRO A 80 -0.61 -13.08 -1.13
N ILE A 81 -0.94 -14.04 -0.25
CA ILE A 81 -2.30 -14.20 0.29
C ILE A 81 -2.81 -12.98 1.09
N LYS A 82 -1.93 -12.22 1.75
CA LYS A 82 -2.31 -10.97 2.45
C LYS A 82 -2.57 -9.85 1.46
N GLN A 83 -1.78 -9.78 0.39
CA GLN A 83 -1.96 -8.81 -0.70
C GLN A 83 -3.24 -9.12 -1.48
N THR A 84 -3.53 -10.37 -1.83
CA THR A 84 -4.80 -10.78 -2.46
C THR A 84 -6.01 -10.39 -1.60
N ARG A 85 -5.98 -10.64 -0.29
CA ARG A 85 -7.05 -10.20 0.62
C ARG A 85 -7.17 -8.68 0.69
N GLU A 86 -6.08 -7.95 0.48
CA GLU A 86 -6.09 -6.50 0.42
C GLU A 86 -6.66 -5.96 -0.89
N VAL A 87 -6.35 -6.58 -2.02
CA VAL A 87 -6.96 -6.33 -3.33
C VAL A 87 -8.48 -6.47 -3.22
N LEU A 88 -8.96 -7.65 -2.80
CA LEU A 88 -10.40 -7.92 -2.63
C LEU A 88 -11.12 -6.92 -1.70
N LYS A 89 -10.42 -6.46 -0.66
CA LYS A 89 -10.94 -5.43 0.26
C LYS A 89 -11.15 -4.10 -0.47
N PHE A 90 -10.23 -3.71 -1.36
CA PHE A 90 -10.36 -2.48 -2.14
C PHE A 90 -11.34 -2.64 -3.31
N ASP A 91 -11.40 -3.81 -3.96
CA ASP A 91 -12.39 -4.09 -5.01
C ASP A 91 -13.81 -3.99 -4.47
N LYS A 92 -14.06 -4.52 -3.27
CA LYS A 92 -15.36 -4.36 -2.61
C LYS A 92 -15.72 -2.90 -2.34
N ALA A 93 -14.73 -2.01 -2.18
CA ALA A 93 -14.97 -0.57 -2.07
C ALA A 93 -15.28 0.08 -3.42
N ILE A 94 -14.68 -0.39 -4.52
CA ILE A 94 -15.02 0.06 -5.88
C ILE A 94 -16.43 -0.40 -6.25
N GLU A 95 -16.76 -1.67 -5.99
CA GLU A 95 -18.11 -2.22 -6.20
C GLU A 95 -19.15 -1.46 -5.37
N LEU A 96 -18.78 -0.99 -4.17
CA LEU A 96 -19.65 -0.12 -3.36
C LEU A 96 -19.87 1.23 -4.03
N GLU A 97 -18.86 1.87 -4.63
CA GLU A 97 -19.01 3.15 -5.34
C GLU A 97 -19.99 3.01 -6.51
N GLU A 98 -19.89 1.93 -7.29
CA GLU A 98 -20.81 1.65 -8.40
C GLU A 98 -22.27 1.45 -7.94
N ASN A 99 -22.46 1.00 -6.70
CA ASN A 99 -23.77 0.66 -6.13
C ASN A 99 -24.21 1.60 -4.98
N ILE A 100 -23.48 2.69 -4.72
CA ILE A 100 -23.64 3.47 -3.48
C ILE A 100 -25.06 4.05 -3.37
N GLU A 101 -25.63 4.49 -4.48
CA GLU A 101 -26.97 5.06 -4.53
C GLU A 101 -28.07 4.00 -4.31
N LEU A 102 -27.84 2.76 -4.73
CA LEU A 102 -28.73 1.64 -4.43
C LEU A 102 -28.70 1.31 -2.92
N VAL A 103 -27.50 1.29 -2.33
CA VAL A 103 -27.32 1.04 -0.90
C VAL A 103 -27.94 2.17 -0.06
N ARG A 104 -27.75 3.43 -0.45
CA ARG A 104 -28.38 4.59 0.21
C ARG A 104 -29.90 4.53 0.14
N ARG A 105 -30.47 4.19 -1.01
CA ARG A 105 -31.93 3.98 -1.13
C ARG A 105 -32.43 2.89 -0.18
N HIS A 106 -31.70 1.78 -0.06
CA HIS A 106 -32.05 0.71 0.88
C HIS A 106 -32.03 1.20 2.35
N ILE A 107 -31.06 2.04 2.71
CA ILE A 107 -31.00 2.70 4.02
C ILE A 107 -32.21 3.62 4.20
N GLU A 108 -32.53 4.47 3.22
CA GLU A 108 -33.68 5.39 3.24
C GLU A 108 -35.02 4.68 3.41
N GLU A 109 -35.24 3.58 2.68
CA GLU A 109 -36.41 2.73 2.84
C GLU A 109 -36.47 2.12 4.26
N GLY A 110 -35.32 1.72 4.80
CA GLY A 110 -35.20 1.21 6.16
C GLY A 110 -35.51 2.25 7.24
N LEU A 111 -35.20 3.53 7.00
CA LEU A 111 -35.44 4.64 7.94
C LEU A 111 -36.93 4.89 8.20
N VAL A 112 -37.81 4.54 7.26
CA VAL A 112 -39.27 4.70 7.35
C VAL A 112 -40.02 3.38 7.60
N ASP A 113 -39.32 2.27 7.85
CA ASP A 113 -39.95 0.96 8.02
C ASP A 113 -40.90 0.93 9.24
N LYS A 114 -42.02 0.21 9.12
CA LYS A 114 -42.99 0.07 10.22
C LYS A 114 -42.40 -0.66 11.42
N ARG A 115 -41.42 -1.55 11.21
CA ARG A 115 -40.76 -2.34 12.25
C ARG A 115 -39.68 -1.50 12.94
N PRO A 116 -39.80 -1.24 14.26
CA PRO A 116 -38.81 -0.42 14.98
C PRO A 116 -37.38 -0.95 14.85
N ARG A 117 -37.18 -2.27 14.93
CA ARG A 117 -35.85 -2.88 14.78
C ARG A 117 -35.18 -2.55 13.45
N ARG A 118 -35.94 -2.55 12.34
CA ARG A 118 -35.38 -2.23 11.03
C ARG A 118 -35.03 -0.74 10.91
N ARG A 119 -35.84 0.16 11.47
CA ARG A 119 -35.49 1.59 11.57
C ARG A 119 -34.22 1.83 12.37
N MET A 120 -34.03 1.12 13.48
CA MET A 120 -32.81 1.20 14.29
C MET A 120 -31.57 0.80 13.48
N ILE A 121 -31.60 -0.35 12.81
CA ILE A 121 -30.48 -0.84 11.99
C ILE A 121 -30.19 0.12 10.84
N ALA A 122 -31.22 0.61 10.15
CA ALA A 122 -31.07 1.58 9.07
C ALA A 122 -30.53 2.93 9.57
N THR A 123 -30.94 3.38 10.75
CA THR A 123 -30.40 4.60 11.38
C THR A 123 -28.91 4.43 11.71
N ALA A 124 -28.50 3.28 12.25
CA ALA A 124 -27.08 2.99 12.47
C ALA A 124 -26.29 2.94 11.15
N ALA A 125 -26.83 2.32 10.11
CA ALA A 125 -26.22 2.28 8.77
C ALA A 125 -26.07 3.68 8.16
N TYR A 126 -27.10 4.53 8.27
CA TYR A 126 -27.05 5.94 7.86
C TYR A 126 -25.92 6.68 8.57
N LEU A 127 -25.77 6.53 9.89
CA LEU A 127 -24.69 7.19 10.63
C LEU A 127 -23.30 6.69 10.20
N ILE A 128 -23.16 5.40 9.88
CA ILE A 128 -21.90 4.84 9.37
C ILE A 128 -21.53 5.46 8.03
N ASP A 129 -22.49 5.56 7.09
CA ASP A 129 -22.29 6.18 5.78
C ASP A 129 -21.98 7.68 5.93
N ALA A 130 -22.89 8.44 6.55
CA ALA A 130 -22.84 9.90 6.59
C ALA A 130 -21.66 10.46 7.42
N LEU A 131 -21.24 9.75 8.47
CA LEU A 131 -20.23 10.24 9.41
C LEU A 131 -18.90 9.49 9.35
N CYS A 132 -18.81 8.44 8.52
CA CYS A 132 -17.68 7.50 8.49
C CYS A 132 -17.41 6.86 9.87
N LEU A 133 -18.46 6.59 10.65
CA LEU A 133 -18.30 5.96 11.98
C LEU A 133 -17.79 4.52 11.86
N ARG A 134 -17.09 4.06 12.90
CA ARG A 134 -16.87 2.62 13.07
C ARG A 134 -18.16 2.02 13.62
N VAL A 135 -18.50 0.80 13.18
CA VAL A 135 -19.73 0.12 13.62
C VAL A 135 -19.85 0.06 15.15
N GLY A 136 -18.77 -0.30 15.85
CA GLY A 136 -18.81 -0.50 17.30
C GLY A 136 -19.32 -1.90 17.66
N ASP A 137 -18.77 -2.45 18.73
CA ASP A 137 -19.24 -3.68 19.36
C ASP A 137 -19.22 -3.46 20.88
N GLU A 138 -20.01 -4.24 21.62
CA GLU A 138 -19.99 -4.22 23.08
C GLU A 138 -18.58 -4.50 23.60
N LYS A 139 -18.23 -3.83 24.70
CA LYS A 139 -16.91 -3.90 25.32
C LYS A 139 -16.94 -4.86 26.50
N ASP A 140 -15.77 -5.40 26.86
CA ASP A 140 -15.57 -6.14 28.11
C ASP A 140 -15.31 -5.16 29.28
N PRO A 141 -15.59 -5.54 30.56
CA PRO A 141 -15.45 -4.64 31.71
C PRO A 141 -14.01 -4.13 31.94
N ASP A 142 -13.03 -4.83 31.39
CA ASP A 142 -11.61 -4.53 31.49
C ASP A 142 -11.09 -3.70 30.30
N GLU A 143 -11.95 -3.27 29.38
CA GLU A 143 -11.63 -2.33 28.31
C GLU A 143 -11.94 -0.87 28.68
N ALA A 144 -11.31 0.06 27.97
CA ALA A 144 -11.65 1.48 28.07
C ALA A 144 -13.05 1.75 27.49
N ASP A 145 -13.83 2.60 28.16
CA ASP A 145 -15.16 3.01 27.68
C ASP A 145 -15.03 3.83 26.40
N THR A 146 -15.31 3.16 25.29
CA THR A 146 -15.22 3.72 23.94
C THR A 146 -16.36 3.18 23.11
N VAL A 147 -16.93 4.02 22.24
CA VAL A 147 -18.14 3.67 21.48
C VAL A 147 -17.95 3.80 19.97
N GLY A 148 -18.82 3.09 19.25
CA GLY A 148 -19.04 3.22 17.81
C GLY A 148 -20.53 3.44 17.51
N ALA A 149 -20.91 3.37 16.24
CA ALA A 149 -22.27 3.68 15.78
C ALA A 149 -23.37 2.91 16.53
N THR A 150 -23.23 1.60 16.72
CA THR A 150 -24.24 0.75 17.38
C THR A 150 -24.16 0.81 18.90
N THR A 151 -23.10 1.36 19.48
CA THR A 151 -22.92 1.46 20.94
C THR A 151 -23.03 2.89 21.46
N LEU A 152 -23.56 3.82 20.65
CA LEU A 152 -23.88 5.18 21.08
C LEU A 152 -24.90 5.18 22.23
N ARG A 153 -24.82 6.19 23.08
CA ARG A 153 -25.64 6.39 24.28
C ARG A 153 -26.26 7.79 24.22
N PRO A 154 -27.35 8.06 24.97
CA PRO A 154 -27.98 9.38 25.01
C PRO A 154 -27.01 10.53 25.31
N GLU A 155 -26.07 10.33 26.23
CA GLU A 155 -25.06 11.34 26.59
C GLU A 155 -24.07 11.70 25.46
N HIS A 156 -24.00 10.89 24.41
CA HIS A 156 -23.09 11.11 23.29
C HIS A 156 -23.69 11.97 22.18
N ILE A 157 -24.99 12.28 22.25
CA ILE A 157 -25.67 13.07 21.23
C ILE A 157 -26.51 14.21 21.85
N THR A 158 -26.47 15.37 21.20
CA THR A 158 -27.33 16.51 21.52
C THR A 158 -28.19 16.82 20.30
N LEU A 159 -29.51 16.77 20.48
CA LEU A 159 -30.48 17.15 19.45
C LEU A 159 -30.82 18.64 19.63
N HIS A 160 -30.63 19.43 18.59
CA HIS A 160 -30.93 20.86 18.61
C HIS A 160 -32.25 21.18 17.92
N ASP A 161 -32.90 22.26 18.36
CA ASP A 161 -34.21 22.71 17.85
C ASP A 161 -34.18 23.14 16.38
N ASP A 162 -33.00 23.51 15.85
CA ASP A 162 -32.80 23.87 14.45
C ASP A 162 -32.69 22.66 13.50
N GLY A 163 -32.87 21.45 14.05
CA GLY A 163 -32.78 20.16 13.36
C GLY A 163 -31.36 19.62 13.24
N SER A 164 -30.36 20.25 13.85
CA SER A 164 -29.00 19.70 13.89
C SER A 164 -28.82 18.68 15.03
N VAL A 165 -27.81 17.82 14.87
CA VAL A 165 -27.40 16.80 15.84
C VAL A 165 -25.91 16.90 16.06
N GLU A 166 -25.51 17.22 17.29
CA GLU A 166 -24.13 17.18 17.74
C GLU A 166 -23.81 15.81 18.33
N PHE A 167 -22.63 15.30 18.02
CA PHE A 167 -22.09 14.04 18.54
C PHE A 167 -20.77 14.35 19.25
N ASP A 168 -20.62 13.91 20.50
CA ASP A 168 -19.38 14.07 21.29
C ASP A 168 -19.14 12.84 22.15
N PHE A 169 -18.12 12.05 21.82
CA PHE A 169 -17.81 10.82 22.55
C PHE A 169 -16.36 10.38 22.37
N LEU A 170 -15.91 9.41 23.16
CA LEU A 170 -14.62 8.76 22.99
C LEU A 170 -14.77 7.55 22.06
N GLY A 171 -14.15 7.60 20.89
CA GLY A 171 -14.10 6.49 19.95
C GLY A 171 -12.93 5.53 20.22
N LYS A 172 -12.63 4.68 19.23
CA LYS A 172 -11.47 3.77 19.27
C LYS A 172 -10.21 4.50 19.76
N ASP A 173 -9.46 3.82 20.64
CA ASP A 173 -8.23 4.32 21.26
C ASP A 173 -8.42 5.55 22.18
N SER A 174 -9.65 5.75 22.67
CA SER A 174 -10.08 6.90 23.51
C SER A 174 -9.84 8.25 22.85
N VAL A 175 -9.95 8.29 21.52
CA VAL A 175 -9.86 9.52 20.75
C VAL A 175 -11.22 10.21 20.75
N ARG A 176 -11.26 11.46 21.21
CA ARG A 176 -12.49 12.28 21.16
C ARG A 176 -12.96 12.44 19.72
N TRP A 177 -14.23 12.15 19.50
CA TRP A 177 -14.94 12.27 18.25
C TRP A 177 -16.02 13.32 18.43
N HIS A 178 -15.90 14.43 17.69
CA HIS A 178 -16.80 15.57 17.80
C HIS A 178 -17.20 16.06 16.40
N LYS A 179 -18.49 15.99 16.07
CA LYS A 179 -19.06 16.52 14.82
C LYS A 179 -20.52 16.91 15.01
N THR A 180 -20.95 17.92 14.27
CA THR A 180 -22.37 18.30 14.16
C THR A 180 -22.83 18.11 12.72
N ILE A 181 -23.99 17.50 12.54
CA ILE A 181 -24.63 17.36 11.23
C ILE A 181 -26.06 17.88 11.26
N LYS A 182 -26.59 18.22 10.09
CA LYS A 182 -28.00 18.51 9.88
C LYS A 182 -28.61 17.36 9.06
N PRO A 183 -29.04 16.26 9.72
CA PRO A 183 -29.55 15.11 8.99
C PRO A 183 -30.95 15.37 8.42
N PRO A 184 -31.44 14.52 7.50
CA PRO A 184 -32.84 14.52 7.10
C PRO A 184 -33.77 14.41 8.31
N ARG A 185 -34.95 15.05 8.22
CA ARG A 185 -35.90 15.12 9.34
C ARG A 185 -36.26 13.75 9.91
N ILE A 186 -36.44 12.73 9.06
CA ILE A 186 -36.73 11.36 9.49
C ILE A 186 -35.63 10.77 10.37
N VAL A 187 -34.36 11.05 10.09
CA VAL A 187 -33.23 10.58 10.90
C VAL A 187 -33.22 11.29 12.24
N TRP A 188 -33.47 12.61 12.26
CA TRP A 188 -33.59 13.37 13.50
C TRP A 188 -34.73 12.83 14.38
N ASP A 189 -35.90 12.58 13.79
CA ASP A 189 -37.07 12.03 14.50
C ASP A 189 -36.78 10.63 15.05
N ASN A 190 -36.10 9.77 14.26
CA ASN A 190 -35.65 8.45 14.69
C ASN A 190 -34.65 8.57 15.86
N LEU A 191 -33.66 9.46 15.79
CA LEU A 191 -32.72 9.68 16.90
C LEU A 191 -33.43 10.18 18.16
N ALA A 192 -34.39 11.10 18.03
CA ALA A 192 -35.20 11.56 19.15
C ALA A 192 -36.04 10.42 19.78
N GLU A 193 -36.61 9.53 18.95
CA GLU A 193 -37.27 8.30 19.41
C GLU A 193 -36.29 7.40 20.17
N LEU A 194 -35.08 7.19 19.64
CA LEU A 194 -34.04 6.36 20.24
C LEU A 194 -33.54 6.92 21.58
N VAL A 195 -33.36 8.24 21.70
CA VAL A 195 -32.99 8.87 22.98
C VAL A 195 -34.06 8.63 24.04
N ARG A 196 -35.34 8.82 23.70
CA ARG A 196 -36.45 8.61 24.65
C ARG A 196 -36.59 7.17 25.09
N ASN A 197 -36.28 6.22 24.20
CA ASN A 197 -36.44 4.78 24.42
C ASN A 197 -35.12 4.08 24.79
N ALA A 198 -34.06 4.84 25.04
CA ALA A 198 -32.75 4.28 25.33
C ALA A 198 -32.79 3.42 26.59
N ARG A 199 -32.18 2.24 26.51
CA ARG A 199 -32.15 1.25 27.59
C ARG A 199 -30.89 0.40 27.50
N PRO A 200 -30.51 -0.31 28.56
CA PRO A 200 -29.42 -1.27 28.50
C PRO A 200 -29.70 -2.37 27.46
N SER A 201 -28.63 -2.91 26.88
CA SER A 201 -28.70 -4.05 25.97
C SER A 201 -29.29 -5.27 26.68
N SER A 202 -30.06 -6.12 25.99
CA SER A 202 -30.68 -7.29 26.63
C SER A 202 -29.66 -8.34 27.06
N SER A 203 -28.44 -8.29 26.52
CA SER A 203 -27.29 -9.10 26.95
C SER A 203 -26.73 -8.71 28.33
N SER A 204 -27.19 -7.58 28.90
CA SER A 204 -26.67 -7.04 30.17
C SER A 204 -26.96 -7.91 31.41
N GLY A 205 -27.97 -8.79 31.36
CA GLY A 205 -28.35 -9.67 32.48
C GLY A 205 -27.61 -11.01 32.59
N ASN A 206 -26.77 -11.38 31.61
CA ASN A 206 -26.21 -12.74 31.50
C ASN A 206 -24.80 -12.93 32.10
N GLY A 207 -24.31 -12.02 32.95
CA GLY A 207 -22.96 -12.11 33.52
C GLY A 207 -22.90 -11.87 35.02
N ASP A 208 -22.08 -12.67 35.73
CA ASP A 208 -21.85 -12.62 37.19
C ASP A 208 -21.13 -11.34 37.68
N ARG A 209 -20.73 -10.42 36.78
CA ARG A 209 -20.03 -9.18 37.13
C ARG A 209 -20.71 -7.99 36.48
N GLY A 210 -21.03 -6.98 37.29
CA GLY A 210 -21.56 -5.70 36.81
C GLY A 210 -20.57 -5.03 35.85
N HIS A 211 -21.08 -4.47 34.76
CA HIS A 211 -20.26 -3.90 33.70
C HIS A 211 -20.50 -2.39 33.61
N PRO A 212 -19.46 -1.54 33.80
CA PRO A 212 -19.64 -0.10 33.96
C PRO A 212 -20.29 0.62 32.75
N SER A 213 -20.11 0.14 31.51
CA SER A 213 -20.75 0.72 30.33
C SER A 213 -21.86 -0.11 29.64
N ARG A 214 -21.87 -1.45 29.75
CA ARG A 214 -22.93 -2.32 29.18
C ARG A 214 -24.28 -2.09 29.84
N ASP A 215 -24.25 -1.76 31.13
CA ASP A 215 -25.47 -1.58 31.95
C ASP A 215 -26.04 -0.16 31.80
N LEU A 216 -25.42 0.70 30.97
CA LEU A 216 -25.90 2.04 30.66
C LEU A 216 -26.91 2.03 29.49
N PRO A 217 -27.84 3.00 29.44
CA PRO A 217 -28.76 3.16 28.31
C PRO A 217 -28.03 3.35 26.97
N GLN A 218 -28.36 2.54 25.98
CA GLN A 218 -27.85 2.64 24.61
C GLN A 218 -28.96 3.11 23.65
N LEU A 219 -28.56 3.82 22.59
CA LEU A 219 -29.48 4.25 21.54
C LEU A 219 -29.94 3.09 20.65
N PHE A 220 -29.09 2.08 20.46
CA PHE A 220 -29.37 0.93 19.60
C PHE A 220 -29.34 -0.38 20.41
N PRO A 221 -30.21 -0.54 21.43
CA PRO A 221 -30.22 -1.75 22.22
C PRO A 221 -30.51 -2.96 21.33
N ASP A 222 -29.80 -4.06 21.55
CA ASP A 222 -29.91 -5.31 20.79
C ASP A 222 -29.53 -5.22 19.31
N VAL A 223 -28.87 -4.16 18.87
CA VAL A 223 -28.31 -4.06 17.51
C VAL A 223 -26.81 -4.23 17.58
N THR A 224 -26.31 -5.25 16.90
CA THR A 224 -24.88 -5.56 16.84
C THR A 224 -24.31 -5.26 15.46
N SER A 225 -22.98 -5.32 15.34
CA SER A 225 -22.33 -5.25 14.04
C SER A 225 -22.82 -6.31 13.05
N ARG A 226 -23.24 -7.49 13.54
CA ARG A 226 -23.79 -8.57 12.70
C ARG A 226 -25.12 -8.16 12.05
N ASP A 227 -25.99 -7.49 12.81
CA ASP A 227 -27.29 -7.04 12.29
C ASP A 227 -27.12 -5.98 11.20
N VAL A 228 -26.23 -5.01 11.42
CA VAL A 228 -25.91 -3.97 10.43
C VAL A 228 -25.29 -4.59 9.17
N ASN A 229 -24.33 -5.51 9.33
CA ASN A 229 -23.70 -6.18 8.20
C ASN A 229 -24.69 -7.06 7.44
N ALA A 230 -25.60 -7.77 8.12
CA ALA A 230 -26.64 -8.57 7.46
C ALA A 230 -27.62 -7.70 6.67
N PHE A 231 -28.00 -6.53 7.21
CA PHE A 231 -28.84 -5.56 6.51
C PHE A 231 -28.16 -5.04 5.23
N LEU A 232 -26.89 -4.64 5.32
CA LEU A 232 -26.10 -4.17 4.17
C LEU A 232 -25.84 -5.29 3.14
N SER A 233 -25.50 -6.48 3.61
CA SER A 233 -25.29 -7.65 2.74
C SER A 233 -26.56 -8.11 2.02
N GLY A 234 -27.73 -7.76 2.55
CA GLY A 234 -29.02 -8.04 1.91
C GLY A 234 -29.26 -7.28 0.61
N ILE A 235 -28.57 -6.14 0.41
CA ILE A 235 -28.62 -5.37 -0.85
C ILE A 235 -27.36 -5.57 -1.70
N MET A 236 -26.20 -5.78 -1.08
CA MET A 236 -24.93 -5.98 -1.77
C MET A 236 -24.14 -7.12 -1.08
N PRO A 237 -24.10 -8.33 -1.66
CA PRO A 237 -23.45 -9.49 -1.03
C PRO A 237 -22.01 -9.20 -0.58
N GLY A 238 -21.73 -9.54 0.68
CA GLY A 238 -20.41 -9.33 1.29
C GLY A 238 -20.12 -7.89 1.73
N LEU A 239 -21.05 -6.94 1.54
CA LEU A 239 -20.92 -5.58 2.05
C LEU A 239 -20.98 -5.57 3.58
N THR A 240 -20.01 -4.89 4.19
CA THR A 240 -19.96 -4.67 5.64
C THR A 240 -19.79 -3.19 5.94
N ALA A 241 -20.14 -2.78 7.17
CA ALA A 241 -19.97 -1.42 7.66
C ALA A 241 -18.53 -0.89 7.52
N LYS A 242 -17.51 -1.76 7.56
CA LYS A 242 -16.11 -1.35 7.44
C LYS A 242 -15.77 -0.84 6.03
N VAL A 243 -16.48 -1.33 4.99
CA VAL A 243 -16.22 -0.97 3.59
C VAL A 243 -16.47 0.52 3.35
N PHE A 244 -17.51 1.11 3.95
CA PHE A 244 -17.83 2.54 3.84
C PHE A 244 -16.65 3.45 4.19
N ARG A 245 -15.87 3.13 5.24
CA ARG A 245 -14.70 3.94 5.61
C ARG A 245 -13.56 3.84 4.58
N THR A 246 -13.38 2.67 3.97
CA THR A 246 -12.39 2.48 2.89
C THR A 246 -12.83 3.21 1.63
N HIS A 247 -14.10 3.04 1.25
CA HIS A 247 -14.75 3.73 0.14
C HIS A 247 -14.60 5.25 0.25
N HIS A 248 -15.12 5.85 1.32
CA HIS A 248 -15.13 7.30 1.49
C HIS A 248 -13.73 7.90 1.59
N ALA A 249 -12.79 7.21 2.24
CA ALA A 249 -11.38 7.64 2.28
C ALA A 249 -10.70 7.55 0.91
N THR A 250 -11.08 6.58 0.07
CA THR A 250 -10.55 6.45 -1.28
C THR A 250 -11.15 7.50 -2.22
N MET A 251 -12.46 7.74 -2.15
CA MET A 251 -13.15 8.73 -2.99
C MET A 251 -12.67 10.15 -2.69
N VAL A 252 -12.55 10.55 -1.41
CA VAL A 252 -12.05 11.89 -1.07
C VAL A 252 -10.61 12.12 -1.55
N VAL A 253 -9.78 11.08 -1.56
CA VAL A 253 -8.42 11.17 -2.11
C VAL A 253 -8.48 11.34 -3.62
N ASN A 254 -9.29 10.54 -4.31
CA ASN A 254 -9.46 10.62 -5.76
C ASN A 254 -9.92 12.03 -6.19
N GLU A 255 -10.95 12.56 -5.52
CA GLU A 255 -11.48 13.90 -5.75
C GLU A 255 -10.43 14.99 -5.46
N SER A 256 -9.75 14.92 -4.31
CA SER A 256 -8.71 15.89 -3.94
C SER A 256 -7.55 15.92 -4.95
N LEU A 257 -7.12 14.75 -5.44
CA LEU A 257 -6.08 14.62 -6.46
C LEU A 257 -6.57 15.17 -7.81
N ALA A 258 -7.81 14.89 -8.22
CA ALA A 258 -8.40 15.40 -9.45
C ALA A 258 -8.55 16.94 -9.43
N MET A 259 -8.96 17.50 -8.29
CA MET A 259 -9.13 18.94 -8.10
C MET A 259 -7.81 19.68 -7.83
N SER A 260 -6.69 18.98 -7.63
CA SER A 260 -5.40 19.59 -7.28
C SER A 260 -4.82 20.50 -8.38
N GLY A 261 -5.24 20.31 -9.64
CA GLY A 261 -4.72 21.02 -10.81
C GLY A 261 -3.25 20.71 -11.14
N VAL A 262 -2.68 19.66 -10.55
CA VAL A 262 -1.29 19.25 -10.80
C VAL A 262 -1.15 18.63 -12.20
N LYS A 263 -0.07 18.98 -12.90
CA LYS A 263 0.26 18.51 -14.25
C LYS A 263 1.66 17.90 -14.29
N ALA A 264 1.98 17.20 -15.37
CA ALA A 264 3.26 16.54 -15.57
C ALA A 264 4.45 17.52 -15.48
N GLU A 265 4.29 18.73 -16.02
CA GLU A 265 5.33 19.77 -16.03
C GLU A 265 5.61 20.39 -14.64
N HIS A 266 4.73 20.17 -13.67
CA HIS A 266 4.93 20.73 -12.33
C HIS A 266 6.09 20.03 -11.60
N PRO A 267 6.85 20.77 -10.78
CA PRO A 267 7.93 20.19 -9.98
C PRO A 267 7.45 19.07 -9.06
N GLU A 268 8.33 18.10 -8.79
CA GLU A 268 8.05 16.94 -7.93
C GLU A 268 7.47 17.33 -6.56
N TYR A 269 7.91 18.45 -5.96
CA TYR A 269 7.40 18.87 -4.66
C TYR A 269 5.93 19.30 -4.67
N ILE A 270 5.40 19.75 -5.82
CA ILE A 270 3.98 20.10 -5.99
C ILE A 270 3.15 18.81 -6.05
N LYS A 271 3.63 17.81 -6.80
CA LYS A 271 3.02 16.46 -6.86
C LYS A 271 3.00 15.81 -5.48
N TRP A 272 4.14 15.79 -4.78
CA TRP A 272 4.25 15.31 -3.40
C TRP A 272 3.32 16.07 -2.44
N GLN A 273 3.16 17.38 -2.62
CA GLN A 273 2.27 18.19 -1.80
C GLN A 273 0.80 17.79 -2.01
N ALA A 274 0.34 17.66 -3.25
CA ALA A 274 -1.01 17.21 -3.56
C ALA A 274 -1.31 15.84 -2.94
N ALA A 275 -0.39 14.88 -3.08
CA ALA A 275 -0.56 13.55 -2.48
C ALA A 275 -0.70 13.58 -0.95
N ASN A 276 0.08 14.43 -0.25
CA ASN A 276 -0.05 14.61 1.20
C ASN A 276 -1.35 15.29 1.60
N MET A 277 -1.83 16.25 0.81
CA MET A 277 -3.07 16.97 1.08
C MET A 277 -4.29 16.06 0.90
N ALA A 278 -4.33 15.25 -0.16
CA ALA A 278 -5.38 14.26 -0.37
C ALA A 278 -5.45 13.24 0.79
N ASN A 279 -4.31 12.73 1.26
CA ASN A 279 -4.28 11.85 2.42
C ASN A 279 -4.73 12.56 3.72
N LEU A 280 -4.41 13.85 3.87
CA LEU A 280 -4.88 14.62 5.01
C LEU A 280 -6.41 14.71 5.02
N GLU A 281 -7.05 14.91 3.87
CA GLU A 281 -8.52 14.92 3.77
C GLU A 281 -9.13 13.58 4.19
N ALA A 282 -8.58 12.46 3.73
CA ALA A 282 -8.97 11.14 4.20
C ALA A 282 -8.77 10.96 5.72
N ALA A 283 -7.65 11.45 6.28
CA ALA A 283 -7.40 11.39 7.71
C ALA A 283 -8.39 12.23 8.52
N VAL A 284 -8.77 13.41 8.02
CA VAL A 284 -9.78 14.30 8.62
C VAL A 284 -11.16 13.63 8.60
N LEU A 285 -11.56 13.12 7.44
CA LEU A 285 -12.84 12.43 7.24
C LEU A 285 -13.01 11.27 8.22
N CYS A 286 -11.98 10.43 8.32
CA CYS A 286 -11.91 9.27 9.19
C CYS A 286 -11.63 9.58 10.67
N SER A 287 -11.45 10.86 11.04
CA SER A 287 -11.10 11.28 12.40
C SER A 287 -9.82 10.61 12.95
N HIS A 288 -8.80 10.43 12.10
CA HIS A 288 -7.51 9.86 12.49
C HIS A 288 -6.61 10.92 13.12
N THR A 289 -6.78 11.18 14.42
CA THR A 289 -5.99 12.18 15.14
C THR A 289 -4.77 11.56 15.83
N LYS A 290 -3.85 12.43 16.25
CA LYS A 290 -2.73 12.12 17.14
C LYS A 290 -2.45 13.31 18.04
N GLN A 291 -1.82 13.06 19.18
CA GLN A 291 -1.35 14.13 20.04
C GLN A 291 -0.32 14.98 19.29
N ALA A 292 -0.46 16.31 19.39
CA ALA A 292 0.56 17.22 18.87
C ALA A 292 1.86 17.04 19.66
N SER A 293 3.01 17.05 18.96
CA SER A 293 4.31 17.00 19.62
C SER A 293 4.52 18.25 20.48
N GLY A 294 5.04 18.06 21.71
CA GLY A 294 5.41 19.18 22.59
C GLY A 294 6.48 20.11 22.00
N ASN A 295 7.33 19.59 21.09
CA ASN A 295 8.41 20.36 20.45
C ASN A 295 7.97 21.04 19.15
N TRP A 296 6.68 21.32 18.99
CA TRP A 296 6.14 21.90 17.76
C TRP A 296 6.68 23.31 17.49
N GLU A 297 6.80 24.15 18.51
CA GLU A 297 7.29 25.53 18.36
C GLU A 297 8.71 25.57 17.81
N ALA A 298 9.63 24.82 18.42
CA ALA A 298 11.00 24.66 17.92
C ALA A 298 11.05 24.06 16.51
N THR A 299 10.11 23.18 16.16
CA THR A 299 10.01 22.62 14.80
C THR A 299 9.56 23.67 13.79
N ARG A 300 8.59 24.50 14.15
CA ARG A 300 8.08 25.60 13.32
C ARG A 300 9.16 26.66 13.09
N GLU A 301 9.93 27.01 14.12
CA GLU A 301 11.04 27.94 14.01
C GLU A 301 12.13 27.42 13.06
N ARG A 302 12.53 26.15 13.20
CA ARG A 302 13.47 25.51 12.24
C ARG A 302 12.97 25.53 10.80
N TYR A 303 11.67 25.39 10.56
CA TYR A 303 11.12 25.56 9.21
C TYR A 303 11.20 27.00 8.73
N ARG A 304 10.92 27.98 9.59
CA ARG A 304 11.04 29.41 9.27
C ARG A 304 12.47 29.77 8.87
N GLU A 305 13.46 29.41 9.68
CA GLU A 305 14.88 29.66 9.36
C GLU A 305 15.31 29.00 8.04
N ARG A 306 14.84 27.77 7.78
CA ARG A 306 15.12 27.08 6.52
C ARG A 306 14.47 27.77 5.32
N GLN A 307 13.30 28.37 5.48
CA GLN A 307 12.64 29.15 4.44
C GLN A 307 13.41 30.44 4.17
N GLU A 308 13.74 31.21 5.21
CA GLU A 308 14.50 32.46 5.11
C GLU A 308 15.83 32.24 4.39
N LYS A 309 16.62 31.25 4.81
CA LYS A 309 17.89 30.89 4.15
C LYS A 309 17.72 30.47 2.68
N ALA A 310 16.60 29.84 2.33
CA ALA A 310 16.29 29.45 0.96
C ALA A 310 15.84 30.66 0.12
N GLU A 311 15.08 31.59 0.70
CA GLU A 311 14.65 32.85 0.08
C GLU A 311 15.86 33.75 -0.21
N GLU A 312 16.75 33.94 0.76
CA GLU A 312 18.01 34.67 0.58
C GLU A 312 18.86 34.09 -0.56
N ARG A 313 18.91 32.76 -0.68
CA ARG A 313 19.64 32.08 -1.76
C ARG A 313 19.02 32.36 -3.12
N VAL A 314 17.70 32.33 -3.23
CA VAL A 314 16.98 32.66 -4.47
C VAL A 314 17.24 34.10 -4.86
N GLU A 315 17.18 35.03 -3.89
CA GLU A 315 17.39 36.45 -4.14
C GLU A 315 18.84 36.75 -4.56
N ARG A 316 19.83 36.10 -3.94
CA ARG A 316 21.24 36.19 -4.37
C ARG A 316 21.42 35.78 -5.83
N TYR A 317 20.80 34.68 -6.26
CA TYR A 317 20.87 34.26 -7.67
C TYR A 317 20.09 35.20 -8.60
N ARG A 318 19.00 35.82 -8.12
CA ARG A 318 18.28 36.84 -8.86
C ARG A 318 19.17 38.06 -9.14
N GLN A 319 19.88 38.55 -8.12
CA GLN A 319 20.85 39.65 -8.26
C GLN A 319 21.98 39.31 -9.23
N GLN A 320 22.58 38.11 -9.10
CA GLN A 320 23.62 37.66 -10.05
C GLN A 320 23.12 37.61 -11.51
N ILE A 321 21.89 37.16 -11.74
CA ILE A 321 21.29 37.15 -13.08
C ILE A 321 21.11 38.58 -13.60
N GLN A 322 20.70 39.52 -12.75
CA GLN A 322 20.58 40.92 -13.13
C GLN A 322 21.93 41.50 -13.55
N GLU A 323 22.97 41.36 -12.73
CA GLU A 323 24.34 41.80 -13.04
C GLU A 323 24.87 41.19 -14.34
N MET A 324 24.68 39.86 -14.54
CA MET A 324 25.10 39.19 -15.77
C MET A 324 24.32 39.65 -16.99
N THR A 325 23.04 40.01 -16.83
CA THR A 325 22.20 40.54 -17.92
C THR A 325 22.68 41.94 -18.33
N GLU A 326 22.97 42.80 -17.35
CA GLU A 326 23.53 44.13 -17.58
C GLU A 326 24.91 44.05 -18.24
N ALA A 327 25.79 43.16 -17.76
CA ALA A 327 27.10 42.92 -18.36
C ALA A 327 27.01 42.40 -19.81
N LEU A 328 26.04 41.51 -20.10
CA LEU A 328 25.78 41.04 -21.46
C LEU A 328 25.30 42.17 -22.37
N SER A 329 24.47 43.08 -21.86
CA SER A 329 24.02 44.28 -22.60
C SER A 329 25.19 45.21 -22.91
N ALA A 330 26.03 45.50 -21.91
CA ALA A 330 27.23 46.33 -22.09
C ALA A 330 28.20 45.71 -23.11
N LEU A 331 28.41 44.38 -23.06
CA LEU A 331 29.25 43.66 -24.00
C LEU A 331 28.70 43.72 -25.45
N ARG A 332 27.38 43.74 -25.63
CA ARG A 332 26.76 43.93 -26.96
C ARG A 332 27.03 45.33 -27.49
N ARG A 333 26.93 46.36 -26.66
CA ARG A 333 27.25 47.74 -27.02
C ARG A 333 28.73 47.90 -27.39
N GLU A 334 29.63 47.36 -26.56
CA GLU A 334 31.08 47.34 -26.84
C GLU A 334 31.40 46.66 -28.18
N ALA A 335 30.74 45.53 -28.47
CA ALA A 335 30.90 44.81 -29.73
C ALA A 335 30.48 45.65 -30.95
N GLN A 336 29.40 46.42 -30.82
CA GLN A 336 28.88 47.29 -31.87
C GLN A 336 29.83 48.47 -32.12
N GLU A 337 30.19 49.21 -31.07
CA GLU A 337 31.11 50.36 -31.15
C GLU A 337 32.45 49.97 -31.80
N LYS A 338 33.05 48.86 -31.37
CA LYS A 338 34.34 48.38 -31.93
C LYS A 338 34.23 47.91 -33.38
N ARG A 339 33.07 47.41 -33.80
CA ARG A 339 32.82 47.03 -35.19
C ARG A 339 32.66 48.25 -36.08
N GLU A 340 31.95 49.28 -35.60
CA GLU A 340 31.75 50.54 -36.32
C GLU A 340 33.07 51.32 -36.47
N SER A 341 33.91 51.33 -35.43
CA SER A 341 35.20 52.03 -35.42
C SER A 341 36.31 51.35 -36.25
N ALA A 342 36.07 50.17 -36.82
CA ALA A 342 37.09 49.42 -37.55
C ALA A 342 37.19 49.88 -39.01
N ALA A 343 38.40 50.28 -39.42
CA ALA A 343 38.68 50.92 -40.71
C ALA A 343 38.69 49.95 -41.91
N THR A 344 39.05 48.68 -41.70
CA THR A 344 39.15 47.69 -42.78
C THR A 344 38.09 46.57 -42.67
N PRO A 345 37.64 46.00 -43.81
CA PRO A 345 36.71 44.86 -43.80
C PRO A 345 37.25 43.66 -43.01
N GLU A 346 38.56 43.40 -43.09
CA GLU A 346 39.19 42.28 -42.39
C GLU A 346 39.28 42.49 -40.87
N ALA A 347 39.54 43.72 -40.41
CA ALA A 347 39.48 44.06 -38.99
C ALA A 347 38.06 43.92 -38.44
N ARG A 348 37.03 44.33 -39.20
CA ARG A 348 35.61 44.13 -38.85
C ARG A 348 35.28 42.64 -38.69
N ARG A 349 35.79 41.77 -39.57
CA ARG A 349 35.60 40.31 -39.49
C ARG A 349 36.22 39.73 -38.21
N LYS A 350 37.50 40.02 -37.93
CA LYS A 350 38.20 39.53 -36.73
C LYS A 350 37.52 39.99 -35.42
N ILE A 351 37.06 41.24 -35.37
CA ILE A 351 36.30 41.78 -34.24
C ILE A 351 34.98 41.02 -34.07
N ARG A 352 34.23 40.82 -35.15
CA ARG A 352 32.97 40.07 -35.13
C ARG A 352 33.16 38.67 -34.56
N GLU A 353 34.15 37.93 -35.03
CA GLU A 353 34.45 36.56 -34.53
C GLU A 353 34.85 36.56 -33.05
N ARG A 354 35.70 37.50 -32.62
CA ARG A 354 36.11 37.63 -31.21
C ARG A 354 34.91 37.93 -30.30
N TYR A 355 34.06 38.89 -30.66
CA TYR A 355 32.90 39.25 -29.85
C TYR A 355 31.78 38.23 -29.92
N ALA A 356 31.63 37.50 -31.05
CA ALA A 356 30.72 36.36 -31.13
C ALA A 356 31.06 35.32 -30.04
N ARG A 357 32.34 34.92 -29.93
CA ARG A 357 32.80 33.99 -28.88
C ARG A 357 32.61 34.54 -27.46
N ARG A 358 32.86 35.84 -27.24
CA ARG A 358 32.64 36.48 -25.92
C ARG A 358 31.15 36.51 -25.54
N LEU A 359 30.28 36.88 -26.49
CA LEU A 359 28.84 36.95 -26.29
C LEU A 359 28.23 35.57 -26.06
N GLU A 360 28.69 34.55 -26.78
CA GLU A 360 28.29 33.16 -26.61
C GLU A 360 28.62 32.67 -25.19
N ARG A 361 29.87 32.86 -24.73
CA ARG A 361 30.29 32.51 -23.36
C ARG A 361 29.47 33.25 -22.30
N ALA A 362 29.17 34.53 -22.52
CA ALA A 362 28.36 35.33 -21.59
C ALA A 362 26.90 34.84 -21.54
N ARG A 363 26.30 34.48 -22.68
CA ARG A 363 24.97 33.87 -22.75
C ARG A 363 24.93 32.53 -22.01
N ALA A 364 25.88 31.64 -22.28
CA ALA A 364 25.99 30.35 -21.61
C ALA A 364 26.10 30.49 -20.07
N ARG A 365 26.88 31.47 -19.59
CA ARG A 365 26.98 31.78 -18.15
C ARG A 365 25.66 32.28 -17.57
N LEU A 366 24.94 33.14 -18.29
CA LEU A 366 23.63 33.64 -17.89
C LEU A 366 22.59 32.52 -17.82
N ASP A 367 22.55 31.63 -18.81
CA ASP A 367 21.63 30.49 -18.83
C ASP A 367 21.95 29.50 -17.69
N ALA A 368 23.23 29.24 -17.42
CA ALA A 368 23.65 28.47 -16.24
C ALA A 368 23.25 29.15 -14.90
N ALA A 369 23.28 30.48 -14.83
CA ALA A 369 22.80 31.22 -13.66
C ALA A 369 21.28 31.12 -13.50
N ARG A 370 20.51 31.23 -14.59
CA ARG A 370 19.05 31.02 -14.62
C ARG A 370 18.67 29.63 -14.15
N GLN A 371 19.38 28.59 -14.60
CA GLN A 371 19.15 27.22 -14.16
C GLN A 371 19.48 27.01 -12.67
N ARG A 372 20.51 27.69 -12.14
CA ARG A 372 20.80 27.70 -10.69
C ARG A 372 19.69 28.37 -9.90
N ARG A 373 19.17 29.51 -10.36
CA ARG A 373 18.01 30.17 -9.72
C ARG A 373 16.78 29.26 -9.73
N LYS A 374 16.46 28.63 -10.87
CA LYS A 374 15.33 27.70 -10.97
C LYS A 374 15.42 26.57 -9.93
N ARG A 375 16.58 25.90 -9.85
CA ARG A 375 16.83 24.86 -8.82
C ARG A 375 16.67 25.39 -7.40
N ALA A 376 17.12 26.62 -7.12
CA ALA A 376 16.94 27.24 -5.82
C ALA A 376 15.45 27.57 -5.52
N GLN A 377 14.69 27.99 -6.53
CA GLN A 377 13.24 28.22 -6.41
C GLN A 377 12.49 26.91 -6.13
N ASP A 378 12.85 25.82 -6.80
CA ASP A 378 12.25 24.51 -6.53
C ASP A 378 12.59 24.00 -5.12
N ALA A 379 13.83 24.21 -4.67
CA ALA A 379 14.23 23.89 -3.30
C ALA A 379 13.46 24.71 -2.26
N LEU A 380 13.26 26.01 -2.51
CA LEU A 380 12.42 26.87 -1.67
C LEU A 380 10.97 26.36 -1.64
N GLY A 381 10.40 26.05 -2.80
CA GLY A 381 9.06 25.48 -2.93
C GLY A 381 8.91 24.19 -2.12
N LYS A 382 9.89 23.29 -2.18
CA LYS A 382 9.93 22.07 -1.37
C LYS A 382 9.92 22.37 0.13
N VAL A 383 10.71 23.33 0.61
CA VAL A 383 10.72 23.70 2.04
C VAL A 383 9.38 24.30 2.47
N LYS A 384 8.76 25.13 1.62
CA LYS A 384 7.42 25.69 1.87
C LYS A 384 6.35 24.60 1.96
N ALA A 385 6.36 23.64 1.02
CA ALA A 385 5.47 22.48 1.04
C ALA A 385 5.65 21.65 2.32
N GLN A 386 6.89 21.33 2.69
CA GLN A 386 7.20 20.58 3.93
C GLN A 386 6.65 21.28 5.17
N CYS A 387 6.86 22.60 5.28
CA CYS A 387 6.34 23.39 6.40
C CYS A 387 4.81 23.40 6.44
N MET A 388 4.16 23.61 5.30
CA MET A 388 2.69 23.60 5.20
C MET A 388 2.13 22.25 5.66
N ILE A 389 2.66 21.15 5.12
CA ILE A 389 2.22 19.80 5.44
C ILE A 389 2.47 19.49 6.91
N ALA A 390 3.64 19.84 7.45
CA ALA A 390 3.95 19.66 8.87
C ALA A 390 2.96 20.41 9.77
N GLY A 391 2.60 21.64 9.40
CA GLY A 391 1.61 22.44 10.11
C GLY A 391 0.23 21.84 10.08
N LYS A 392 -0.26 21.46 8.89
CA LYS A 392 -1.60 20.89 8.72
C LYS A 392 -1.72 19.50 9.35
N LYS A 393 -0.71 18.62 9.21
CA LYS A 393 -0.75 17.25 9.77
C LYS A 393 -0.41 17.14 11.26
N ARG A 394 -0.19 18.27 11.94
CA ARG A 394 0.31 18.32 13.32
C ARG A 394 -0.46 17.41 14.27
N THR A 395 -1.79 17.45 14.17
CA THR A 395 -2.73 16.67 14.99
C THR A 395 -3.36 15.49 14.25
N TRP A 396 -2.91 15.18 13.03
CA TRP A 396 -3.49 14.15 12.16
C TRP A 396 -2.52 13.00 11.89
N ASN A 397 -3.03 11.77 11.94
CA ASN A 397 -2.30 10.54 11.68
C ASN A 397 -2.55 10.03 10.26
N LEU A 398 -1.76 10.57 9.32
CA LEU A 398 -1.79 10.22 7.90
C LEU A 398 -1.33 8.79 7.62
N GLY A 399 -0.57 8.15 8.52
CA GLY A 399 -0.10 6.78 8.32
C GLY A 399 -1.23 5.76 8.40
N THR A 400 -2.24 6.03 9.25
CA THR A 400 -3.37 5.12 9.45
C THR A 400 -4.28 5.06 8.22
N SER A 401 -4.65 6.22 7.66
CA SER A 401 -5.41 6.33 6.41
C SER A 401 -4.64 5.69 5.25
N LEU A 402 -3.38 6.09 5.06
CA LEU A 402 -2.54 5.65 3.93
C LEU A 402 -2.30 4.14 3.90
N ARG A 403 -2.13 3.50 5.06
CA ARG A 403 -1.81 2.07 5.12
C ARG A 403 -3.02 1.18 4.86
N SER A 404 -4.23 1.60 5.23
CA SER A 404 -5.33 0.64 5.42
C SER A 404 -6.64 1.01 4.72
N TYR A 405 -6.90 2.29 4.47
CA TYR A 405 -8.21 2.79 4.06
C TYR A 405 -8.24 3.40 2.65
N ILE A 406 -7.09 3.78 2.10
CA ILE A 406 -7.01 4.38 0.77
C ILE A 406 -6.52 3.31 -0.21
N ASP A 407 -7.25 3.09 -1.29
CA ASP A 407 -6.81 2.24 -2.39
C ASP A 407 -5.54 2.83 -3.06
N PRO A 408 -4.40 2.12 -3.04
CA PRO A 408 -3.17 2.61 -3.65
C PRO A 408 -3.27 2.80 -5.18
N ARG A 409 -4.22 2.15 -5.86
CA ARG A 409 -4.44 2.31 -7.31
C ARG A 409 -4.85 3.72 -7.69
N VAL A 410 -5.63 4.40 -6.85
CA VAL A 410 -6.00 5.82 -7.05
C VAL A 410 -4.76 6.70 -7.13
N TYR A 411 -3.80 6.45 -6.24
CA TYR A 411 -2.54 7.16 -6.19
C TYR A 411 -1.67 6.88 -7.41
N VAL A 412 -1.53 5.62 -7.80
CA VAL A 412 -0.71 5.22 -8.96
C VAL A 412 -1.28 5.75 -10.26
N LYS A 413 -2.59 5.56 -10.52
CA LYS A 413 -3.28 6.10 -11.72
C LYS A 413 -3.19 7.62 -11.81
N TRP A 414 -3.26 8.33 -10.69
CA TRP A 414 -3.01 9.77 -10.67
C TRP A 414 -1.54 10.10 -10.98
N GLY A 415 -0.61 9.35 -10.39
CA GLY A 415 0.83 9.49 -10.59
C GLY A 415 1.24 9.36 -12.06
N GLU A 416 0.73 8.36 -12.76
CA GLU A 416 0.95 8.16 -14.21
C GLU A 416 0.50 9.38 -15.02
N LYS A 417 -0.70 9.90 -14.76
CA LYS A 417 -1.25 11.09 -15.44
C LYS A 417 -0.40 12.34 -15.25
N VAL A 418 0.32 12.43 -14.12
CA VAL A 418 1.20 13.56 -13.82
C VAL A 418 2.67 13.21 -13.90
N ASP A 419 3.08 12.10 -14.53
CA ASP A 419 4.47 11.66 -14.59
C ASP A 419 5.17 11.71 -13.21
N TYR A 420 4.65 10.91 -12.28
CA TYR A 420 5.13 10.82 -10.89
C TYR A 420 5.00 9.39 -10.39
N ASP A 421 6.13 8.72 -10.18
CA ASP A 421 6.14 7.41 -9.54
C ASP A 421 5.76 7.53 -8.05
N VAL A 422 4.46 7.39 -7.76
CA VAL A 422 3.92 7.56 -6.42
C VAL A 422 4.41 6.45 -5.48
N LEU A 423 4.60 5.23 -5.99
CA LEU A 423 5.16 4.13 -5.20
C LEU A 423 6.56 4.52 -4.72
N GLU A 424 7.47 4.89 -5.60
CA GLU A 424 8.84 5.21 -5.21
C GLU A 424 8.98 6.53 -4.44
N LYS A 425 8.26 7.57 -4.85
CA LYS A 425 8.50 8.95 -4.39
C LYS A 425 7.64 9.40 -3.21
N TYR A 426 6.50 8.75 -2.96
CA TYR A 426 5.57 9.14 -1.90
C TYR A 426 5.43 8.08 -0.80
N TYR A 427 5.30 6.80 -1.17
CA TYR A 427 5.14 5.74 -0.17
C TYR A 427 6.46 5.43 0.56
N PRO A 428 6.43 5.28 1.90
CA PRO A 428 7.55 4.73 2.65
C PRO A 428 7.89 3.29 2.21
N ALA A 429 9.15 2.87 2.34
CA ALA A 429 9.64 1.56 1.88
C ALA A 429 8.83 0.34 2.36
N THR A 430 8.21 0.41 3.54
CA THR A 430 7.34 -0.65 4.05
C THR A 430 6.00 -0.72 3.32
N LEU A 431 5.43 0.43 2.94
CA LEU A 431 4.20 0.50 2.17
C LEU A 431 4.43 0.23 0.68
N ARG A 432 5.59 0.61 0.13
CA ARG A 432 5.98 0.23 -1.25
C ARG A 432 5.92 -1.28 -1.44
N ARG A 433 6.57 -2.03 -0.55
CA ARG A 433 6.53 -3.50 -0.57
C ARG A 433 5.13 -4.06 -0.38
N LYS A 434 4.35 -3.46 0.53
CA LYS A 434 2.96 -3.87 0.77
C LYS A 434 2.10 -3.72 -0.48
N PHE A 435 2.24 -2.60 -1.20
CA PHE A 435 1.43 -2.23 -2.37
C PHE A 435 2.11 -2.52 -3.71
N ALA A 436 3.16 -3.33 -3.73
CA ALA A 436 3.89 -3.67 -4.96
C ALA A 436 2.98 -4.31 -6.01
N TRP A 437 1.96 -5.06 -5.57
CA TRP A 437 0.96 -5.70 -6.43
C TRP A 437 0.24 -4.73 -7.38
N VAL A 438 0.18 -3.42 -7.05
CA VAL A 438 -0.49 -2.41 -7.89
C VAL A 438 0.17 -2.24 -9.25
N ARG A 439 1.48 -2.49 -9.38
CA ARG A 439 2.18 -2.38 -10.68
C ARG A 439 1.75 -3.45 -11.69
N PHE A 440 1.07 -4.50 -11.25
CA PHE A 440 0.85 -5.73 -12.01
C PHE A 440 -0.61 -6.10 -12.22
N GLU A 441 -1.56 -5.25 -11.80
CA GLU A 441 -3.00 -5.51 -12.01
C GLU A 441 -3.48 -5.26 -13.44
N ASP A 442 -2.78 -4.43 -14.22
CA ASP A 442 -3.17 -4.14 -15.62
C ASP A 442 -2.77 -5.24 -16.62
N ASN A 443 -2.11 -6.32 -16.16
CA ASN A 443 -1.71 -7.44 -17.01
C ASN A 443 -2.76 -8.54 -16.98
N GLY A 444 -3.78 -8.43 -17.84
CA GLY A 444 -4.64 -9.52 -18.34
C GLY A 444 -5.16 -10.55 -17.32
N HIS A 445 -6.44 -10.49 -16.98
CA HIS A 445 -7.11 -11.64 -16.35
C HIS A 445 -7.52 -12.62 -17.45
N HIS A 446 -6.80 -13.73 -17.59
CA HIS A 446 -7.37 -14.92 -18.23
C HIS A 446 -8.38 -15.50 -17.23
N ALA A 447 -9.69 -15.37 -17.50
CA ALA A 447 -10.76 -15.65 -16.53
C ALA A 447 -10.72 -17.06 -15.91
N ASP A 448 -10.02 -17.96 -16.59
CA ASP A 448 -10.03 -19.40 -16.40
C ASP A 448 -8.68 -19.98 -15.92
N VAL A 449 -7.70 -19.11 -15.58
CA VAL A 449 -6.38 -19.55 -15.10
C VAL A 449 -6.00 -18.93 -13.77
N GLN A 450 -5.62 -19.78 -12.81
CA GLN A 450 -5.08 -19.35 -11.53
C GLN A 450 -3.55 -19.53 -11.49
N ILE A 451 -2.80 -18.42 -11.42
CA ILE A 451 -1.36 -18.44 -11.14
C ILE A 451 -1.12 -18.25 -9.64
N ARG A 452 -0.33 -19.15 -9.04
CA ARG A 452 0.03 -19.06 -7.61
C ARG A 452 1.36 -19.76 -7.31
N THR A 453 1.86 -19.58 -6.09
CA THR A 453 3.04 -20.33 -5.60
C THR A 453 2.75 -21.83 -5.66
N CYS A 454 3.70 -22.61 -6.17
CA CYS A 454 3.68 -24.06 -6.12
C CYS A 454 3.84 -24.53 -4.68
N MET A 455 2.92 -25.38 -4.23
CA MET A 455 2.93 -26.01 -2.91
C MET A 455 3.29 -27.49 -3.03
N SER A 456 3.69 -28.13 -1.93
CA SER A 456 3.98 -29.57 -1.92
C SER A 456 2.78 -30.43 -2.36
N SER A 457 1.55 -29.94 -2.12
CA SER A 457 0.31 -30.57 -2.59
C SER A 457 0.18 -30.61 -4.11
N ASP A 458 0.84 -29.70 -4.83
CA ASP A 458 0.74 -29.59 -6.29
C ASP A 458 1.70 -30.56 -7.01
N LEU A 459 2.69 -31.10 -6.30
CA LEU A 459 3.81 -31.82 -6.91
C LEU A 459 3.40 -33.05 -7.69
N THR A 460 2.32 -33.72 -7.28
CA THR A 460 1.79 -34.87 -8.04
C THR A 460 1.31 -34.43 -9.42
N ALA A 461 0.57 -33.32 -9.50
CA ALA A 461 0.11 -32.75 -10.77
C ALA A 461 1.28 -32.18 -11.59
N VAL A 462 2.29 -31.57 -10.94
CA VAL A 462 3.51 -31.11 -11.62
C VAL A 462 4.29 -32.27 -12.24
N VAL A 463 4.39 -33.43 -11.58
CA VAL A 463 5.00 -34.64 -12.17
C VAL A 463 4.24 -35.09 -13.43
N GLU A 464 2.91 -35.04 -13.41
CA GLU A 464 2.09 -35.41 -14.57
C GLU A 464 2.28 -34.43 -15.73
N PHE A 465 2.35 -33.14 -15.44
CA PHE A 465 2.70 -32.09 -16.39
C PHE A 465 4.11 -32.28 -16.97
N PHE A 466 5.13 -32.51 -16.15
CA PHE A 466 6.49 -32.77 -16.63
C PHE A 466 6.57 -34.02 -17.51
N ARG A 467 5.78 -35.06 -17.18
CA ARG A 467 5.68 -36.27 -18.01
C ARG A 467 5.02 -35.99 -19.34
N SER A 468 4.03 -35.09 -19.41
CA SER A 468 3.37 -34.73 -20.67
C SER A 468 4.31 -33.93 -21.58
N LEU A 469 5.09 -33.00 -21.02
CA LEU A 469 6.13 -32.26 -21.73
C LEU A 469 7.25 -33.16 -22.23
N LYS A 470 7.81 -34.02 -21.36
CA LYS A 470 8.94 -34.91 -21.72
C LYS A 470 8.60 -35.90 -22.83
N LYS A 471 7.32 -36.26 -23.01
CA LYS A 471 6.86 -37.09 -24.15
C LYS A 471 7.03 -36.39 -25.49
N ARG A 472 6.88 -35.07 -25.53
CA ARG A 472 6.93 -34.26 -26.76
C ARG A 472 8.28 -33.58 -26.94
N HIS A 473 8.97 -33.32 -25.83
CA HIS A 473 10.22 -32.57 -25.73
C HIS A 473 11.23 -33.38 -24.89
N ALA A 474 11.79 -34.44 -25.49
CA ALA A 474 12.65 -35.40 -24.78
C ALA A 474 13.99 -34.80 -24.27
N GLY A 475 14.38 -33.63 -24.80
CA GLY A 475 15.61 -32.92 -24.41
C GLY A 475 15.52 -32.16 -23.08
N LEU A 476 14.32 -32.04 -22.48
CA LEU A 476 14.15 -31.32 -21.22
C LEU A 476 14.62 -32.18 -20.02
N ASP A 477 15.52 -31.62 -19.21
CA ASP A 477 15.97 -32.24 -17.95
C ASP A 477 14.95 -32.00 -16.83
N LEU A 478 13.84 -32.74 -16.88
CA LEU A 478 12.75 -32.64 -15.90
C LEU A 478 12.80 -33.80 -14.89
N PRO A 479 12.71 -33.51 -13.57
CA PRO A 479 12.60 -34.53 -12.53
C PRO A 479 11.25 -35.26 -12.59
N MET A 480 11.24 -36.57 -12.38
CA MET A 480 10.04 -37.41 -12.60
C MET A 480 9.36 -37.89 -11.31
N ASN A 481 9.76 -37.37 -10.16
CA ASN A 481 9.20 -37.69 -8.85
C ASN A 481 9.08 -36.43 -7.98
N THR A 482 8.18 -36.47 -7.00
CA THR A 482 7.85 -35.31 -6.16
C THR A 482 9.00 -34.86 -5.27
N ALA A 483 9.76 -35.81 -4.70
CA ALA A 483 10.87 -35.50 -3.78
C ALA A 483 12.00 -34.72 -4.50
N GLU A 484 12.28 -35.05 -5.75
CA GLU A 484 13.28 -34.36 -6.56
C GLU A 484 12.81 -32.97 -6.99
N ILE A 485 11.53 -32.80 -7.36
CA ILE A 485 10.93 -31.48 -7.66
C ILE A 485 10.98 -30.60 -6.41
N GLU A 486 10.63 -31.15 -5.25
CA GLU A 486 10.69 -30.46 -3.97
C GLU A 486 12.11 -30.02 -3.63
N ALA A 487 13.08 -30.92 -3.74
CA ALA A 487 14.47 -30.60 -3.47
C ALA A 487 15.04 -29.57 -4.47
N ARG A 488 14.65 -29.60 -5.74
CA ARG A 488 15.21 -28.75 -6.79
C ARG A 488 14.55 -27.37 -6.81
N PHE A 489 13.23 -27.27 -6.66
CA PHE A 489 12.49 -26.05 -7.03
C PHE A 489 11.68 -25.40 -5.91
N LEU A 490 11.26 -26.13 -4.87
CA LEU A 490 10.51 -25.53 -3.76
C LEU A 490 11.45 -24.76 -2.81
N PRO A 491 10.97 -23.68 -2.16
CA PRO A 491 11.76 -22.93 -1.20
C PRO A 491 12.09 -23.76 0.04
N ALA A 492 13.33 -23.63 0.54
CA ALA A 492 13.77 -24.22 1.80
C ALA A 492 14.53 -23.17 2.64
N LEU A 493 14.40 -23.24 3.97
CA LEU A 493 14.97 -22.23 4.89
C LEU A 493 16.50 -22.17 4.89
N ASP A 494 17.14 -23.27 4.53
CA ASP A 494 18.60 -23.45 4.48
C ASP A 494 19.19 -23.23 3.07
N LYS A 495 18.36 -22.84 2.10
CA LYS A 495 18.76 -22.58 0.71
C LYS A 495 18.67 -21.10 0.37
N GLU A 496 19.30 -20.74 -0.74
CA GLU A 496 19.10 -19.44 -1.36
C GLU A 496 17.62 -19.27 -1.76
N TRP A 497 17.19 -18.01 -1.84
CA TRP A 497 15.80 -17.71 -2.16
C TRP A 497 15.48 -18.18 -3.57
N GLN A 498 14.44 -19.00 -3.69
CA GLN A 498 13.82 -19.38 -4.95
C GLN A 498 12.32 -19.49 -4.73
N GLU A 499 11.53 -19.23 -5.78
CA GLU A 499 10.09 -19.41 -5.75
C GLU A 499 9.61 -20.19 -6.97
N ALA A 500 8.99 -21.34 -6.71
CA ALA A 500 8.26 -22.10 -7.71
C ALA A 500 6.82 -21.59 -7.85
N VAL A 501 6.33 -21.56 -9.09
CA VAL A 501 5.04 -21.04 -9.50
C VAL A 501 4.33 -22.08 -10.35
N VAL A 502 3.02 -22.24 -10.12
CA VAL A 502 2.13 -23.06 -10.95
C VAL A 502 1.02 -22.18 -11.52
N ALA A 503 0.69 -22.40 -12.80
CA ALA A 503 -0.54 -21.94 -13.42
C ALA A 503 -1.49 -23.13 -13.53
N LEU A 504 -2.72 -22.94 -13.06
CA LEU A 504 -3.76 -23.96 -13.05
C LEU A 504 -4.90 -23.55 -13.99
N GLY A 505 -5.33 -24.45 -14.87
CA GLY A 505 -6.51 -24.24 -15.72
C GLY A 505 -7.83 -24.46 -14.98
N GLU A 506 -8.94 -24.48 -15.72
CA GLU A 506 -10.31 -24.59 -15.18
C GLU A 506 -10.53 -25.84 -14.34
N GLU A 507 -9.94 -26.97 -14.74
CA GLU A 507 -10.08 -28.26 -14.07
C GLU A 507 -9.01 -28.45 -12.96
N SER A 508 -8.31 -27.37 -12.59
CA SER A 508 -7.19 -27.36 -11.65
C SER A 508 -5.97 -28.20 -12.09
N GLU A 509 -5.87 -28.47 -13.39
CA GLU A 509 -4.72 -29.08 -14.03
C GLU A 509 -3.56 -28.09 -14.17
N VAL A 510 -2.32 -28.57 -14.03
CA VAL A 510 -1.13 -27.72 -14.19
C VAL A 510 -0.91 -27.46 -15.69
N VAL A 511 -1.06 -26.19 -16.09
CA VAL A 511 -0.88 -25.73 -17.48
C VAL A 511 0.46 -25.02 -17.69
N ALA A 512 1.08 -24.52 -16.62
CA ALA A 512 2.46 -24.05 -16.63
C ALA A 512 3.14 -24.22 -15.27
N PHE A 513 4.47 -24.31 -15.31
CA PHE A 513 5.34 -24.32 -14.14
C PHE A 513 6.51 -23.37 -14.39
N ALA A 514 6.80 -22.50 -13.43
CA ALA A 514 7.94 -21.60 -13.51
C ALA A 514 8.71 -21.54 -12.19
N VAL A 515 9.98 -21.19 -12.26
CA VAL A 515 10.85 -21.01 -11.10
C VAL A 515 11.61 -19.71 -11.26
N VAL A 516 11.71 -18.94 -10.17
CA VAL A 516 12.49 -17.69 -10.11
C VAL A 516 13.48 -17.77 -8.95
N GLY A 517 14.74 -17.49 -9.22
CA GLY A 517 15.86 -17.74 -8.31
C GLY A 517 16.50 -19.13 -8.52
N PRO A 518 17.66 -19.41 -7.88
CA PRO A 518 18.36 -18.53 -6.96
C PRO A 518 19.11 -17.36 -7.62
N GLU A 519 19.66 -16.48 -6.79
CA GLU A 519 20.54 -15.40 -7.23
C GLU A 519 21.93 -15.97 -7.53
N TRP A 520 22.51 -15.61 -8.68
CA TRP A 520 23.87 -15.96 -9.05
C TRP A 520 24.72 -14.70 -9.23
N GLU A 521 25.98 -14.76 -8.82
CA GLU A 521 26.98 -13.75 -9.20
C GLU A 521 27.84 -14.32 -10.34
N ALA A 522 27.80 -13.67 -11.50
CA ALA A 522 28.65 -13.96 -12.65
C ALA A 522 29.31 -12.66 -13.11
N ASP A 523 30.64 -12.65 -13.22
CA ASP A 523 31.42 -11.51 -13.75
C ASP A 523 31.09 -10.14 -13.13
N GLU A 524 30.97 -10.07 -11.80
CA GLU A 524 30.62 -8.88 -11.01
C GLU A 524 29.18 -8.36 -11.16
N GLU A 525 28.34 -9.04 -11.94
CA GLU A 525 26.90 -8.77 -12.05
C GLU A 525 26.09 -9.87 -11.35
N ALA A 526 25.07 -9.45 -10.59
CA ALA A 526 24.17 -10.38 -9.94
C ALA A 526 22.94 -10.59 -10.82
N VAL A 527 22.56 -11.84 -11.05
CA VAL A 527 21.43 -12.23 -11.92
C VAL A 527 20.47 -13.16 -11.18
N LEU A 528 19.22 -13.23 -11.63
CA LEU A 528 18.23 -14.17 -11.09
C LEU A 528 17.97 -15.28 -12.11
N ASP A 529 18.12 -16.52 -11.68
CA ASP A 529 17.71 -17.66 -12.50
C ASP A 529 16.20 -17.64 -12.76
N VAL A 530 15.83 -18.05 -13.97
CA VAL A 530 14.44 -18.27 -14.34
C VAL A 530 14.31 -19.52 -15.22
N MET A 531 13.28 -20.31 -14.94
CA MET A 531 12.85 -21.42 -15.79
C MET A 531 11.35 -21.27 -16.01
N VAL A 532 10.89 -21.43 -17.25
CA VAL A 532 9.46 -21.37 -17.59
C VAL A 532 9.11 -22.55 -18.47
N LEU A 533 8.09 -23.31 -18.08
CA LEU A 533 7.58 -24.46 -18.80
C LEU A 533 6.08 -24.25 -19.02
N VAL A 534 5.64 -24.24 -20.28
CA VAL A 534 4.24 -24.03 -20.64
C VAL A 534 3.73 -25.23 -21.42
N HIS A 535 2.50 -25.68 -21.14
CA HIS A 535 1.85 -26.72 -21.92
C HIS A 535 1.67 -26.26 -23.37
N ASP A 536 1.85 -27.15 -24.35
CA ASP A 536 1.77 -26.77 -25.77
C ASP A 536 0.42 -26.12 -26.17
N ASP A 537 -0.67 -26.46 -25.45
CA ASP A 537 -2.00 -25.92 -25.71
C ASP A 537 -2.20 -24.49 -25.15
N TRP A 538 -1.22 -23.95 -24.44
CA TRP A 538 -1.25 -22.67 -23.71
C TRP A 538 -0.12 -21.72 -24.11
N GLN A 539 0.46 -21.88 -25.32
CA GLN A 539 1.58 -21.06 -25.79
C GLN A 539 1.16 -19.73 -26.46
N ASP A 540 0.01 -19.18 -26.13
CA ASP A 540 -0.40 -17.87 -26.65
C ASP A 540 0.26 -16.71 -25.90
N ALA A 541 0.34 -15.56 -26.55
CA ALA A 541 1.00 -14.37 -26.03
C ALA A 541 0.29 -13.76 -24.80
N GLU A 542 -1.04 -13.89 -24.70
CA GLU A 542 -1.81 -13.33 -23.58
C GLU A 542 -1.52 -14.10 -22.29
N PHE A 543 -1.52 -15.44 -22.37
CA PHE A 543 -1.10 -16.29 -21.27
C PHE A 543 0.37 -16.06 -20.89
N ALA A 544 1.26 -15.92 -21.88
CA ALA A 544 2.67 -15.65 -21.64
C ALA A 544 2.89 -14.31 -20.91
N GLU A 545 2.22 -13.23 -21.32
CA GLU A 545 2.29 -11.93 -20.64
C GLU A 545 1.80 -12.01 -19.18
N MET A 546 0.72 -12.76 -18.95
CA MET A 546 0.18 -12.98 -17.60
C MET A 546 1.18 -13.75 -16.71
N LEU A 547 1.76 -14.84 -17.23
CA LEU A 547 2.75 -15.66 -16.51
C LEU A 547 4.04 -14.90 -16.23
N VAL A 548 4.57 -14.20 -17.22
CA VAL A 548 5.76 -13.35 -17.08
C VAL A 548 5.49 -12.17 -16.14
N GLY A 549 4.27 -11.64 -16.13
CA GLY A 549 3.82 -10.65 -15.15
C GLY A 549 3.93 -11.14 -13.70
N ASP A 550 3.53 -12.37 -13.40
CA ASP A 550 3.68 -12.96 -12.05
C ASP A 550 5.15 -13.25 -11.69
N ILE A 551 5.93 -13.78 -12.63
CA ILE A 551 7.38 -14.01 -12.48
C ILE A 551 8.09 -12.69 -12.15
N THR A 552 7.83 -11.65 -12.94
CA THR A 552 8.42 -10.31 -12.76
C THR A 552 8.01 -9.70 -11.42
N ARG A 553 6.75 -9.87 -11.00
CA ARG A 553 6.25 -9.44 -9.70
C ARG A 553 7.02 -10.04 -8.53
N ARG A 554 7.33 -11.34 -8.60
CA ARG A 554 8.11 -12.05 -7.57
C ARG A 554 9.56 -11.58 -7.54
N ALA A 555 10.19 -11.45 -8.70
CA ALA A 555 11.54 -10.91 -8.80
C ALA A 555 11.62 -9.47 -8.29
N GLU A 556 10.65 -8.62 -8.58
CA GLU A 556 10.59 -7.27 -8.02
C GLU A 556 10.37 -7.28 -6.50
N ALA A 557 9.52 -8.15 -5.98
CA ALA A 557 9.35 -8.32 -4.53
C ALA A 557 10.68 -8.69 -3.84
N TYR A 558 11.47 -9.57 -4.46
CA TYR A 558 12.82 -9.90 -4.02
C TYR A 558 13.77 -8.69 -4.13
N ARG A 559 13.86 -8.02 -5.29
CA ARG A 559 14.68 -6.80 -5.48
C ARG A 559 14.36 -5.70 -4.48
N MET A 560 13.09 -5.54 -4.08
CA MET A 560 12.69 -4.58 -3.04
C MET A 560 13.24 -4.91 -1.65
N LEU A 561 13.55 -6.17 -1.36
CA LEU A 561 14.26 -6.60 -0.15
C LEU A 561 15.79 -6.47 -0.30
N HIS A 562 16.30 -6.46 -1.53
CA HIS A 562 17.72 -6.39 -1.89
C HIS A 562 18.06 -5.19 -2.82
N PRO A 563 17.80 -3.93 -2.40
CA PRO A 563 17.73 -2.75 -3.29
C PRO A 563 19.07 -2.24 -3.86
N ARG A 564 20.17 -2.99 -3.73
CA ARG A 564 21.50 -2.61 -4.24
C ARG A 564 21.94 -3.39 -5.49
N LYS A 565 21.11 -4.30 -5.99
CA LYS A 565 21.42 -5.15 -7.14
C LYS A 565 20.37 -4.92 -8.23
N GLU A 566 20.79 -4.48 -9.41
CA GLU A 566 19.98 -4.73 -10.61
C GLU A 566 20.16 -6.21 -10.91
N LEU A 567 19.05 -6.95 -10.92
CA LEU A 567 19.05 -8.42 -11.00
C LEU A 567 18.34 -8.87 -12.27
N PRO A 568 18.95 -8.74 -13.47
CA PRO A 568 18.33 -9.23 -14.70
C PRO A 568 18.09 -10.74 -14.63
N PHE A 569 17.18 -11.23 -15.47
CA PHE A 569 16.88 -12.66 -15.54
C PHE A 569 17.95 -13.38 -16.37
N ARG A 570 18.34 -14.58 -15.92
CA ARG A 570 19.16 -15.54 -16.64
C ARG A 570 18.36 -16.84 -16.80
N PRO A 571 18.32 -17.47 -17.98
CA PRO A 571 17.70 -18.79 -18.10
C PRO A 571 18.47 -19.82 -17.26
N GLN A 572 17.76 -20.70 -16.53
CA GLN A 572 18.40 -21.80 -15.79
C GLN A 572 19.16 -22.75 -16.75
N ASP A 573 18.55 -23.00 -17.91
CA ASP A 573 19.13 -23.62 -19.10
C ASP A 573 18.33 -23.14 -20.32
N GLU A 574 18.86 -23.26 -21.54
CA GLU A 574 18.16 -22.77 -22.75
C GLU A 574 17.20 -23.79 -23.36
N SER A 575 17.11 -25.01 -22.82
CA SER A 575 16.31 -26.09 -23.41
C SER A 575 14.81 -25.80 -23.38
N TRP A 576 14.36 -25.02 -22.39
CA TRP A 576 12.94 -24.64 -22.24
C TRP A 576 12.47 -23.56 -23.21
N TYR A 577 13.35 -22.91 -23.98
CA TYR A 577 12.94 -21.93 -25.01
C TYR A 577 11.96 -22.53 -26.03
N THR A 578 12.09 -23.83 -26.27
CA THR A 578 11.23 -24.59 -27.18
C THR A 578 9.78 -24.77 -26.67
N VAL A 579 9.56 -24.63 -25.36
CA VAL A 579 8.24 -24.87 -24.72
C VAL A 579 7.66 -23.63 -24.08
N ALA A 580 8.30 -22.47 -24.23
CA ALA A 580 7.80 -21.19 -23.69
C ALA A 580 8.31 -19.97 -24.50
N ALA A 581 8.36 -20.08 -25.83
CA ALA A 581 8.95 -19.05 -26.70
C ALA A 581 8.38 -17.64 -26.48
N GLU A 582 7.06 -17.51 -26.35
CA GLU A 582 6.40 -16.23 -26.05
C GLU A 582 6.80 -15.68 -24.67
N ALA A 583 6.95 -16.56 -23.67
CA ALA A 583 7.41 -16.16 -22.34
C ALA A 583 8.88 -15.74 -22.34
N CYS A 584 9.75 -16.40 -23.14
CA CYS A 584 11.13 -15.97 -23.36
C CYS A 584 11.19 -14.56 -23.93
N ALA A 585 10.41 -14.31 -24.99
CA ALA A 585 10.34 -13.00 -25.63
C ALA A 585 9.86 -11.92 -24.65
N ALA A 586 8.82 -12.20 -23.87
CA ALA A 586 8.29 -11.28 -22.85
C ALA A 586 9.27 -11.04 -21.68
N LEU A 587 10.11 -12.02 -21.33
CA LEU A 587 11.19 -11.86 -20.34
C LEU A 587 12.44 -11.15 -20.89
N GLY A 588 12.52 -10.95 -22.20
CA GLY A 588 13.71 -10.40 -22.87
C GLY A 588 14.86 -11.40 -22.97
N LEU A 589 14.55 -12.70 -23.06
CA LEU A 589 15.52 -13.81 -23.17
C LEU A 589 15.57 -14.31 -24.63
N GLY A 590 16.70 -14.09 -25.31
CA GLY A 590 16.97 -14.40 -26.74
C GLY A 590 17.11 -13.12 -27.58
N GLU A 591 18.15 -12.87 -28.39
CA GLU A 591 19.00 -13.72 -29.24
C GLU A 591 20.38 -14.07 -28.64
N VAL A 592 20.79 -15.35 -28.73
CA VAL A 592 22.20 -15.76 -28.64
C VAL A 592 22.63 -16.16 -30.05
N GLU A 593 23.54 -15.40 -30.66
CA GLU A 593 24.19 -15.81 -31.92
C GLU A 593 24.91 -17.14 -31.69
N PRO A 594 24.74 -18.16 -32.55
CA PRO A 594 25.45 -19.42 -32.39
C PRO A 594 26.96 -19.17 -32.48
N GLU A 595 27.68 -19.50 -31.41
CA GLU A 595 29.14 -19.41 -31.34
C GLU A 595 29.78 -20.07 -32.57
N LYS A 596 30.59 -19.31 -33.29
CA LYS A 596 31.46 -19.89 -34.33
C LYS A 596 32.42 -20.86 -33.67
N GLU A 597 32.35 -22.13 -34.09
CA GLU A 597 33.42 -23.10 -33.88
C GLU A 597 34.76 -22.47 -34.29
N ILE A 598 35.61 -22.19 -33.29
CA ILE A 598 37.03 -21.91 -33.53
C ILE A 598 37.70 -23.27 -33.61
N GLU A 599 37.84 -23.80 -34.84
CA GLU A 599 38.84 -24.83 -35.13
C GLU A 599 40.23 -24.21 -34.90
N GLY A 600 40.79 -24.46 -33.72
CA GLY A 600 42.17 -24.14 -33.38
C GLY A 600 42.89 -25.40 -32.95
N GLU A 601 43.57 -26.05 -33.89
CA GLU A 601 44.57 -27.08 -33.63
C GLU A 601 45.57 -26.59 -32.57
N TYR A 602 45.71 -27.36 -31.48
CA TYR A 602 46.83 -27.18 -30.55
C TYR A 602 47.57 -28.52 -30.41
N GLU A 603 48.73 -28.59 -31.07
CA GLU A 603 49.72 -29.65 -30.89
C GLU A 603 50.21 -29.71 -29.43
N PRO A 604 50.46 -30.90 -28.87
CA PRO A 604 51.03 -31.03 -27.54
C PRO A 604 52.55 -30.93 -27.63
N GLN A 605 53.16 -30.03 -26.85
CA GLN A 605 54.58 -30.14 -26.52
C GLN A 605 54.78 -30.37 -25.01
N GLU A 606 55.38 -31.51 -24.73
CA GLU A 606 56.00 -31.90 -23.47
C GLU A 606 57.15 -30.96 -23.11
N SER A 607 57.16 -30.47 -21.86
CA SER A 607 58.23 -30.69 -20.85
C SER A 607 58.00 -29.79 -19.64
#